data_AF-A0A9N9IKG3-F1
#
_entry.id   AF-A0A9N9IKG3-F1
#
_cell.length_a   1.000
_cell.length_b   1.000
_cell.length_c   1.000
_cell.angle_alpha   90.00
_cell.angle_beta   90.00
_cell.angle_gamma   90.00
#
_symmetry.space_group_name_H-M   'P 1'
#
loop_
_entity.id
_entity.type
_entity.pdbx_description
1 polymer ?
#
loop_
_entity_poly.entity_id
_entity_poly.type
_entity_poly.pdbx_seq_one_letter_code
_entity_poly.pdbx_strand_id
1 'polypeptide(L)' 'NDERAMPVLWHQSFLVFAQRYKQDLTPEQKDALLGVMKAKTHELITPEIRREIVNSVARGEIMDTEMMEL' A
#
# COMPACT_ATOMS: atom_id res chain seq x y z
N ASN A 1 10.76 7.26 -15.98
CA ASN A 1 10.43 7.52 -14.56
C ASN A 1 10.62 9.01 -14.32
N ASP A 2 9.73 9.67 -13.58
CA ASP A 2 9.95 11.06 -13.17
C ASP A 2 11.09 11.09 -12.14
N GLU A 3 12.09 11.96 -12.28
CA GLU A 3 13.26 12.04 -11.39
C GLU A 3 13.05 12.98 -10.20
N ARG A 4 12.00 13.81 -10.22
CA ARG A 4 11.78 14.82 -9.19
C ARG A 4 11.51 14.20 -7.82
N ALA A 5 12.04 14.82 -6.77
CA ALA A 5 11.63 14.50 -5.41
C ALA A 5 10.16 14.87 -5.22
N MET A 6 9.36 13.96 -4.66
CA MET A 6 7.95 14.24 -4.39
C MET A 6 7.82 15.04 -3.08
N PRO A 7 6.95 16.05 -3.01
CA PRO A 7 6.73 16.80 -1.78
C PRO A 7 6.07 15.93 -0.71
N VAL A 8 6.23 16.29 0.57
CA VAL A 8 5.60 15.60 1.72
C VAL A 8 4.10 15.35 1.50
N LEU A 9 3.37 16.34 0.98
CA LEU A 9 1.92 16.23 0.72
C LEU A 9 1.57 15.09 -0.24
N TRP A 10 2.44 14.77 -1.20
CA TRP A 10 2.24 13.66 -2.12
C TRP A 10 2.31 12.32 -1.37
N HIS A 11 3.30 12.16 -0.49
CA HIS A 11 3.43 10.96 0.34
C HIS A 11 2.29 10.83 1.35
N GLN A 12 1.85 11.94 1.95
CA GLN A 12 0.70 11.96 2.86
C GLN A 12 -0.59 11.57 2.12
N SER A 13 -0.80 12.06 0.90
CA SER A 13 -1.94 11.68 0.07
C SER A 13 -1.92 10.19 -0.25
N PHE A 14 -0.75 9.64 -0.56
CA PHE A 14 -0.58 8.20 -0.81
C PHE A 14 -0.84 7.37 0.47
N LEU A 15 -0.39 7.83 1.64
CA LEU A 15 -0.72 7.17 2.90
C LEU A 15 -2.22 7.13 3.17
N VAL A 16 -2.93 8.25 3.00
CA VAL A 16 -4.39 8.29 3.18
C VAL A 16 -5.08 7.35 2.18
N PHE A 17 -4.62 7.33 0.93
CA PHE A 17 -5.14 6.40 -0.08
C PHE A 17 -4.97 4.94 0.36
N ALA A 18 -3.76 4.54 0.78
CA ALA A 18 -3.50 3.19 1.27
C ALA A 18 -4.35 2.85 2.50
N GLN A 19 -4.47 3.76 3.46
CA GLN A 19 -5.29 3.53 4.66
C GLN A 19 -6.77 3.29 4.35
N ARG A 20 -7.33 3.93 3.31
CA ARG A 20 -8.78 3.88 3.02
C ARG A 20 -9.17 2.86 1.95
N TYR A 21 -8.30 2.59 0.99
CA TYR A 21 -8.65 1.79 -0.18
C TYR A 21 -7.84 0.50 -0.31
N LYS A 22 -6.98 0.14 0.66
CA LYS A 22 -6.16 -1.09 0.61
C LYS A 22 -6.94 -2.39 0.37
N GLN A 23 -8.19 -2.47 0.83
CA GLN A 23 -9.07 -3.63 0.64
C GLN A 23 -9.71 -3.68 -0.75
N ASP A 24 -9.77 -2.52 -1.43
CA ASP A 24 -10.32 -2.39 -2.78
C ASP A 24 -9.26 -2.63 -3.85
N LEU A 25 -8.02 -2.97 -3.50
CA LEU A 25 -6.92 -3.18 -4.45
C LEU A 25 -6.75 -4.66 -4.79
N THR A 26 -6.56 -5.00 -6.07
CA THR A 26 -6.11 -6.34 -6.47
C THR A 26 -4.64 -6.57 -6.06
N PRO A 27 -4.17 -7.83 -6.02
CA PRO A 27 -2.77 -8.14 -5.75
C PRO A 27 -1.80 -7.37 -6.67
N GLU A 28 -2.08 -7.32 -7.98
CA GLU A 28 -1.24 -6.65 -8.96
C GLU A 28 -1.19 -5.12 -8.73
N GLN A 29 -2.31 -4.54 -8.30
CA GLN A 29 -2.36 -3.12 -7.94
C GLN A 29 -1.52 -2.84 -6.68
N LYS A 30 -1.54 -3.73 -5.69
CA LYS A 30 -0.67 -3.61 -4.50
C LYS A 30 0.80 -3.69 -4.87
N ASP A 31 1.18 -4.63 -5.73
CA ASP A 31 2.56 -4.76 -6.21
C ASP A 31 3.03 -3.50 -6.97
N ALA A 32 2.17 -2.93 -7.82
CA ALA A 32 2.46 -1.68 -8.50
C ALA A 32 2.73 -0.53 -7.51
N LEU A 33 1.93 -0.43 -6.44
CA LEU A 33 2.13 0.57 -5.38
C LEU A 33 3.42 0.36 -4.57
N LEU A 34 3.82 -0.90 -4.34
CA LEU A 34 5.13 -1.23 -3.77
C LEU A 34 6.28 -0.78 -4.68
N GLY A 35 6.10 -0.89 -6.00
CA GLY A 35 7.03 -0.34 -6.98
C GLY A 35 7.15 1.19 -6.89
N VAL A 36 6.01 1.88 -6.76
CA VAL A 36 5.95 3.35 -6.62
C VAL A 36 6.73 3.82 -5.38
N MET A 37 6.50 3.21 -4.21
CA MET A 37 7.20 3.62 -2.98
C MET A 37 8.70 3.29 -2.99
N LYS A 38 9.14 2.30 -3.77
CA LYS A 38 10.57 2.01 -3.99
C LYS A 38 11.23 3.09 -4.85
N ALA A 39 10.52 3.62 -5.84
CA ALA A 39 11.01 4.70 -6.68
C ALA A 39 10.94 6.08 -5.98
N LYS A 40 9.96 6.27 -5.09
CA LYS A 40 9.69 7.52 -4.37
C LYS A 40 9.59 7.26 -2.87
N THR A 41 10.74 7.33 -2.18
CA THR A 41 10.87 7.03 -0.75
C THR A 41 10.82 8.30 0.10
N HIS A 42 10.06 8.26 1.18
CA HIS A 42 10.12 9.22 2.28
C HIS A 42 10.41 8.47 3.58
N GLU A 43 11.43 8.89 4.33
CA GLU A 43 11.99 8.16 5.46
C GLU A 43 10.96 7.74 6.52
N LEU A 44 10.06 8.66 6.89
CA LEU A 44 9.05 8.41 7.94
C LEU A 44 7.70 7.88 7.42
N ILE A 45 7.33 8.14 6.16
CA ILE A 45 5.97 7.88 5.66
C ILE A 45 5.92 6.59 4.84
N THR A 46 6.94 6.31 4.03
CA THR A 46 7.00 5.09 3.22
C THR A 46 6.87 3.79 4.07
N PRO A 47 7.49 3.67 5.27
CA PRO A 47 7.28 2.51 6.13
C PRO A 47 5.81 2.30 6.52
N GLU A 48 5.06 3.39 6.79
CA GLU A 48 3.64 3.32 7.12
C GLU A 48 2.79 2.90 5.92
N ILE A 49 3.06 3.46 4.72
CA ILE A 49 2.36 3.03 3.50
C ILE A 49 2.59 1.53 3.25
N ARG A 50 3.83 1.06 3.40
CA ARG A 50 4.16 -0.36 3.25
C ARG A 50 3.39 -1.22 4.26
N ARG A 51 3.33 -0.80 5.53
CA ARG A 51 2.58 -1.50 6.59
C ARG A 51 1.10 -1.62 6.22
N GLU A 52 0.49 -0.55 5.72
CA GLU A 52 -0.92 -0.55 5.32
C GLU A 52 -1.17 -1.50 4.14
N ILE A 53 -0.31 -1.51 3.12
CA ILE A 53 -0.49 -2.36 1.93
C ILE A 53 -0.22 -3.84 2.25
N VAL A 54 0.92 -4.16 2.89
CA VAL A 54 1.34 -5.54 3.14
C VAL A 54 0.42 -6.26 4.13
N ASN A 55 -0.11 -5.54 5.13
CA ASN A 55 -0.97 -6.13 6.15
C ASN A 55 -2.45 -6.09 5.78
N SER A 56 -2.77 -5.92 4.49
CA SER A 56 -4.15 -5.88 4.01
C SER A 56 -4.44 -7.03 3.07
N VAL A 57 -5.68 -7.50 3.12
CA VAL A 57 -6.20 -8.52 2.22
C VAL A 57 -6.55 -7.89 0.89
N ALA A 58 -6.16 -8.51 -0.23
CA ALA A 58 -6.46 -7.95 -1.55
C ALA A 58 -7.89 -8.28 -1.98
N ARG A 59 -8.45 -7.42 -2.82
CA ARG A 59 -9.75 -7.65 -3.44
C ARG A 59 -9.70 -8.92 -4.28
N GLY A 60 -10.55 -9.88 -3.94
CA GLY A 60 -10.62 -11.18 -4.62
C GLY A 60 -9.71 -12.26 -4.04
N GLU A 61 -8.90 -11.94 -3.03
CA GLU A 61 -8.29 -12.97 -2.19
C GLU A 61 -9.33 -13.47 -1.19
N ILE A 62 -9.57 -14.78 -1.20
CA ILE A 62 -10.35 -15.43 -0.15
C ILE A 62 -9.46 -15.40 1.10
N MET A 63 -9.86 -14.64 2.12
CA MET A 63 -9.33 -14.88 3.45
C MET A 63 -9.84 -16.24 3.88
N ASP A 64 -8.95 -17.20 4.11
CA ASP A 64 -9.22 -18.44 4.85
C ASP A 64 -9.63 -18.10 6.29
N THR A 65 -10.77 -17.45 6.43
CA THR A 65 -11.37 -17.04 7.70
C THR A 65 -11.87 -18.28 8.45
N GLU A 66 -12.06 -19.40 7.74
CA GLU A 66 -12.45 -20.69 8.32
C GLU A 66 -11.31 -21.40 9.08
N MET A 67 -10.06 -20.96 8.95
CA MET A 67 -8.91 -21.59 9.64
C MET A 67 -8.59 -20.99 11.03
N MET A 68 -9.30 -19.95 11.46
CA MET A 68 -9.12 -19.34 12.79
C MET A 68 -10.15 -19.81 13.84
N GLU A 69 -11.12 -20.66 13.47
CA GLU A 69 -12.15 -21.20 14.38
C GLU A 69 -11.93 -22.66 14.81
N LEU A 70 -10.73 -23.24 14.61
CA LEU A 70 -10.36 -24.60 15.08
C LEU A 70 -9.28 -24.59 16.16
#